data_AF-A0A1M5LMJ8-F1
#
_entry.id   AF-A0A1M5LMJ8-F1
#
_cell.length_a   1.000
_cell.length_b   1.000
_cell.length_c   1.000
_cell.angle_alpha   90.00
_cell.angle_beta   90.00
_cell.angle_gamma   90.00
#
_symmetry.space_group_name_H-M   'P 1'
#
loop_
_entity.id
_entity.type
_entity.pdbx_description
1 polymer ?
#
loop_
_entity_poly.entity_id
_entity_poly.type
_entity_poly.pdbx_seq_one_letter_code
_entity_poly.pdbx_strand_id
1 'polypeptide(L)'
;MKLIKGFDCIQKEIYGNGTEKILSNKIVKIQTELIRPSLIFKNKANKVIDLNSIKQFTYSKQLRSNALYPDEYFSANELKFLSEIYAFSVVESNRHKGFFHSKLSINPLYTSPGTIEFIEYQDKEYLIIKFTRWQHDYQPRGAGEDQLGEDITYIHGIWEDPLLTDEIIKKIKAQ
;
A
#
# COMPACT_ATOMS: atom_id res chain seq x y z
N MET A 1 17.53 7.04 1.30
CA MET A 1 16.36 6.49 2.01
C MET A 1 16.09 7.19 3.33
N LYS A 2 14.90 7.79 3.44
CA LYS A 2 14.40 8.46 4.64
C LYS A 2 12.96 8.04 4.92
N LEU A 3 12.71 7.53 6.12
CA LEU A 3 11.34 7.20 6.57
C LEU A 3 10.56 8.47 6.91
N ILE A 4 9.39 8.63 6.31
CA ILE A 4 8.43 9.69 6.63
C ILE A 4 7.61 9.25 7.84
N LYS A 5 7.69 10.01 8.94
CA LYS A 5 7.01 9.67 10.20
C LYS A 5 5.53 10.07 10.25
N GLY A 6 5.13 11.01 9.39
CA GLY A 6 3.75 11.44 9.25
C GLY A 6 3.51 12.17 7.94
N PHE A 7 2.27 12.15 7.48
CA PHE A 7 1.87 12.63 6.16
C PHE A 7 0.48 13.26 6.21
N ASP A 8 0.23 14.22 5.33
CA ASP A 8 -1.09 14.80 5.13
C ASP A 8 -2.02 13.75 4.48
N CYS A 9 -3.16 13.49 5.10
CA CYS A 9 -4.12 12.50 4.64
C CYS A 9 -5.53 13.04 4.70
N ILE A 10 -6.29 12.80 3.62
CA ILE A 10 -7.74 12.96 3.59
C ILE A 10 -8.36 11.57 3.73
N GLN A 11 -9.26 11.40 4.69
CA GLN A 11 -10.09 10.20 4.80
C GLN A 11 -11.49 10.50 4.31
N LYS A 12 -12.07 9.57 3.55
CA LYS A 12 -13.37 9.77 2.90
C LYS A 12 -14.35 8.64 3.19
N GLU A 13 -15.62 9.00 3.18
CA GLU A 13 -16.76 8.09 3.13
C GLU A 13 -17.44 8.23 1.76
N ILE A 14 -17.92 7.14 1.19
CA ILE A 14 -18.70 7.14 -0.05
C ILE A 14 -20.10 6.66 0.30
N TYR A 15 -21.09 7.51 0.12
CA TYR A 15 -22.49 7.16 0.34
C TYR A 15 -23.02 6.27 -0.78
N GLY A 16 -24.10 5.54 -0.53
CA GLY A 16 -24.73 4.65 -1.52
C GLY A 16 -25.21 5.32 -2.82
N ASN A 17 -25.29 6.66 -2.84
CA ASN A 17 -25.55 7.46 -4.05
C ASN A 17 -24.27 7.91 -4.79
N GLY A 18 -23.10 7.42 -4.38
CA GLY A 18 -21.79 7.77 -4.94
C GLY A 18 -21.21 9.10 -4.45
N THR A 19 -21.90 9.83 -3.56
CA THR A 19 -21.37 11.11 -3.03
C THR A 19 -20.27 10.87 -2.00
N GLU A 20 -19.19 11.64 -2.11
CA GLU A 20 -18.06 11.57 -1.18
C GLU A 20 -18.21 12.59 -0.04
N LYS A 21 -17.92 12.17 1.19
CA LYS A 21 -17.77 13.06 2.34
C LYS A 21 -16.37 12.95 2.91
N ILE A 22 -15.74 14.09 3.13
CA ILE A 22 -14.47 14.16 3.85
C ILE A 22 -14.74 13.92 5.33
N LEU A 23 -14.23 12.82 5.88
CA LEU A 23 -14.30 12.48 7.29
C LEU A 23 -13.24 13.25 8.10
N SER A 24 -12.04 13.39 7.54
CA SER A 24 -10.96 14.17 8.14
C SER A 24 -9.93 14.59 7.11
N ASN A 25 -9.23 15.69 7.40
CA ASN A 25 -8.06 16.16 6.67
C ASN A 25 -7.01 16.58 7.71
N LYS A 26 -6.01 15.74 7.95
CA LYS A 26 -5.03 15.94 9.02
C LYS A 26 -3.70 15.26 8.70
N ILE A 27 -2.67 15.65 9.43
CA ILE A 27 -1.42 14.90 9.47
C ILE A 27 -1.65 13.63 10.30
N VAL A 28 -1.39 12.48 9.70
CA VAL A 28 -1.47 11.16 10.33
C VAL A 28 -0.08 10.54 10.43
N LYS A 29 0.11 9.63 11.38
CA LYS A 29 1.35 8.85 11.51
C LYS A 29 1.31 7.66 10.56
N ILE A 30 2.47 7.12 10.21
CA ILE A 30 2.56 5.77 9.61
C ILE A 30 2.12 4.71 10.62
N GLN A 31 1.96 3.47 10.16
CA GLN A 31 1.57 2.31 10.96
C GLN A 31 0.21 2.50 11.63
N THR A 32 -0.72 3.13 10.90
CA THR A 32 -2.09 3.38 11.35
C THR A 32 -3.09 2.89 10.30
N GLU A 33 -4.27 2.53 10.78
CA GLU A 33 -5.43 2.21 9.95
C GLU A 33 -6.14 3.49 9.57
N LEU A 34 -6.55 3.58 8.30
CA LEU A 34 -7.22 4.73 7.72
C LEU A 34 -8.37 4.27 6.84
N ILE A 35 -9.47 5.01 6.88
CA ILE A 35 -10.66 4.77 6.05
C ILE A 35 -10.47 5.50 4.72
N ARG A 36 -10.41 4.74 3.62
CA ARG A 36 -10.25 5.23 2.23
C ARG A 36 -9.26 6.41 2.13
N PRO A 37 -7.99 6.22 2.55
CA PRO A 37 -7.05 7.33 2.63
C PRO A 37 -6.63 7.83 1.24
N SER A 38 -6.60 9.16 1.08
CA SER A 38 -5.94 9.86 -0.01
C SER A 38 -4.72 10.60 0.55
N LEU A 39 -3.52 10.17 0.15
CA LEU A 39 -2.25 10.73 0.62
C LEU A 39 -1.95 12.03 -0.14
N ILE A 40 -1.69 13.11 0.57
CA ILE A 40 -1.34 14.38 -0.08
C ILE A 40 0.18 14.52 -0.12
N PHE A 41 0.72 14.62 -1.33
CA PHE A 41 2.11 15.01 -1.51
C PHE A 41 2.22 16.52 -1.69
N LYS A 42 3.26 17.11 -1.11
CA LYS A 42 3.58 18.53 -1.26
C LYS A 42 4.98 18.66 -1.84
N ASN A 43 5.16 19.61 -2.76
CA ASN A 43 6.49 19.94 -3.29
C ASN A 43 7.32 20.77 -2.30
N LYS A 44 8.56 21.14 -2.65
CA LYS A 44 9.45 21.96 -1.81
C LYS A 44 8.85 23.34 -1.43
N ALA A 45 7.89 23.84 -2.20
CA ALA A 45 7.16 25.08 -1.94
C ALA A 45 5.85 24.86 -1.16
N ASN A 46 5.65 23.68 -0.56
CA ASN A 46 4.44 23.27 0.14
C ASN A 46 3.15 23.28 -0.71
N LYS A 47 3.25 23.34 -2.04
CA LYS A 47 2.08 23.22 -2.91
C LYS A 47 1.68 21.76 -3.02
N VAL A 48 0.38 21.51 -2.89
CA VAL A 48 -0.22 20.19 -3.12
C VAL A 48 0.10 19.74 -4.54
N ILE A 49 0.59 18.52 -4.65
CA ILE A 49 0.78 17.82 -5.91
C ILE A 49 -0.54 17.10 -6.19
N ASP A 50 -1.17 17.41 -7.32
CA ASP A 50 -2.38 16.74 -7.72
C ASP A 50 -2.09 15.25 -8.00
N LEU A 51 -2.61 14.38 -7.16
CA LEU A 51 -2.44 12.93 -7.30
C LEU A 51 -2.90 12.40 -8.66
N ASN A 52 -3.96 12.98 -9.24
CA ASN A 52 -4.44 12.56 -10.56
C ASN A 52 -3.43 12.93 -11.66
N SER A 53 -2.74 14.06 -11.52
CA SER A 53 -1.66 14.47 -12.43
C SER A 53 -0.42 13.59 -12.33
N ILE A 54 -0.26 12.83 -11.23
CA ILE A 54 0.89 11.93 -11.03
C ILE A 54 0.56 10.45 -11.10
N LYS A 55 -0.68 10.08 -11.40
CA LYS A 55 -1.07 8.65 -11.57
C LYS A 55 -0.19 7.93 -12.58
N GLN A 56 0.21 8.61 -13.66
CA GLN A 56 1.14 8.09 -14.67
C GLN A 56 2.56 7.81 -14.15
N PHE A 57 2.90 8.35 -12.97
CA PHE A 57 4.16 8.18 -12.28
C PHE A 57 4.07 7.28 -11.05
N THR A 58 2.88 6.72 -10.78
CA THR A 58 2.66 5.79 -9.68
C THR A 58 2.57 4.38 -10.22
N TYR A 59 3.53 3.55 -9.83
CA TYR A 59 3.61 2.14 -10.20
C TYR A 59 3.30 1.29 -8.98
N SER A 60 2.51 0.23 -9.15
CA SER A 60 2.09 -0.60 -8.01
C SER A 60 2.43 -2.07 -8.22
N LYS A 61 2.70 -2.80 -7.14
CA LYS A 61 2.87 -4.24 -7.22
C LYS A 61 2.50 -4.92 -5.91
N GLN A 62 1.92 -6.11 -5.98
CA GLN A 62 1.73 -6.91 -4.78
C GLN A 62 3.07 -7.47 -4.29
N LEU A 63 3.30 -7.38 -2.99
CA LEU A 63 4.46 -7.92 -2.29
C LEU A 63 4.28 -9.43 -2.10
N ARG A 64 4.47 -10.17 -3.19
CA ARG A 64 4.40 -11.63 -3.27
C ARG A 64 5.42 -12.17 -4.27
N SER A 65 5.89 -13.38 -4.01
CA SER A 65 6.82 -14.10 -4.87
C SER A 65 6.17 -15.32 -5.48
N ASN A 66 6.54 -15.61 -6.72
CA ASN A 66 6.10 -16.79 -7.44
C ASN A 66 7.20 -17.23 -8.40
N ALA A 67 7.80 -18.39 -8.14
CA ALA A 67 8.89 -18.91 -8.95
C ALA A 67 8.44 -19.32 -10.37
N LEU A 68 7.15 -19.57 -10.58
CA LEU A 68 6.63 -19.99 -11.89
C LEU A 68 6.49 -18.81 -12.87
N TYR A 69 6.43 -17.58 -12.37
CA TYR A 69 6.23 -16.37 -13.17
C TYR A 69 7.23 -15.28 -12.73
N PRO A 70 8.53 -15.49 -12.96
CA PRO A 70 9.58 -14.62 -12.42
C PRO A 70 9.57 -13.19 -12.96
N ASP A 71 8.95 -12.97 -14.12
CA ASP A 71 8.80 -11.64 -14.73
C ASP A 71 7.62 -10.85 -14.13
N GLU A 72 6.57 -11.56 -13.69
CA GLU A 72 5.37 -10.95 -13.13
C GLU A 72 5.45 -10.74 -11.61
N TYR A 73 6.28 -11.52 -10.92
CA TYR A 73 6.36 -11.56 -9.45
C TYR A 73 7.79 -11.29 -8.97
N PHE A 74 7.91 -10.93 -7.70
CA PHE A 74 9.23 -10.91 -7.07
C PHE A 74 9.78 -12.34 -6.99
N SER A 75 11.10 -12.48 -7.05
CA SER A 75 11.76 -13.70 -6.61
C SER A 75 11.67 -13.81 -5.08
N ALA A 76 11.88 -14.99 -4.51
CA ALA A 76 11.90 -15.17 -3.06
C ALA A 76 13.00 -14.30 -2.40
N ASN A 77 14.15 -14.16 -3.07
CA ASN A 77 15.27 -13.34 -2.59
C ASN A 77 14.94 -11.84 -2.66
N GLU A 78 14.29 -11.37 -3.73
CA GLU A 78 13.83 -9.98 -3.83
C GLU A 78 12.80 -9.65 -2.75
N LEU A 79 11.83 -10.54 -2.53
CA LEU A 79 10.82 -10.32 -1.50
C LEU A 79 11.45 -10.33 -0.10
N LYS A 80 12.42 -11.23 0.15
CA LYS A 80 13.18 -11.26 1.39
C LYS A 80 13.98 -9.97 1.60
N PHE A 81 14.70 -9.52 0.57
CA PHE A 81 15.42 -8.25 0.59
C PHE A 81 14.49 -7.08 0.95
N LEU A 82 13.34 -6.96 0.27
CA LEU A 82 12.34 -5.92 0.57
C LEU A 82 11.84 -6.02 2.01
N SER A 83 11.59 -7.24 2.50
CA SER A 83 11.09 -7.47 3.87
C SER A 83 12.07 -7.02 4.94
N GLU A 84 13.37 -7.20 4.70
CA GLU A 84 14.45 -6.80 5.61
C GLU A 84 14.64 -5.29 5.60
N ILE A 85 14.65 -4.66 4.42
CA ILE A 85 14.82 -3.20 4.28
C ILE A 85 13.62 -2.41 4.81
N TYR A 86 12.41 -2.87 4.52
CA TYR A 86 11.17 -2.15 4.84
C TYR A 86 10.41 -2.73 6.04
N ALA A 87 11.02 -3.69 6.74
CA ALA A 87 10.54 -4.24 8.01
C ALA A 87 9.08 -4.74 7.99
N PHE A 88 8.71 -5.54 6.98
CA PHE A 88 7.43 -6.24 6.95
C PHE A 88 7.64 -7.76 7.02
N SER A 89 6.66 -8.50 7.51
CA SER A 89 6.76 -9.96 7.62
C SER A 89 6.45 -10.65 6.30
N VAL A 90 7.13 -11.76 6.02
CA VAL A 90 6.87 -12.64 4.88
C VAL A 90 6.52 -14.03 5.38
N VAL A 91 5.53 -14.67 4.75
CA VAL A 91 5.14 -16.05 5.04
C VAL A 91 5.03 -16.86 3.75
N GLU A 92 5.24 -18.16 3.87
CA GLU A 92 4.99 -19.10 2.77
C GLU A 92 3.49 -19.39 2.65
N SER A 93 3.01 -19.61 1.43
CA SER A 93 1.63 -19.99 1.15
C SER A 93 1.34 -21.41 1.62
N ASN A 94 0.28 -21.58 2.41
CA ASN A 94 -0.20 -22.90 2.82
C ASN A 94 -0.72 -23.74 1.63
N ARG A 95 -1.01 -23.12 0.48
CA ARG A 95 -1.57 -23.80 -0.70
C ARG A 95 -0.50 -24.21 -1.72
N HIS A 96 0.58 -23.45 -1.81
CA HIS A 96 1.61 -23.63 -2.84
C HIS A 96 3.00 -23.44 -2.22
N LYS A 97 3.75 -24.54 -2.13
CA LYS A 97 5.13 -24.52 -1.64
C LYS A 97 6.02 -23.67 -2.56
N GLY A 98 6.90 -22.86 -1.99
CA GLY A 98 7.77 -21.92 -2.70
C GLY A 98 7.12 -20.59 -3.08
N PHE A 99 5.86 -20.37 -2.72
CA PHE A 99 5.16 -19.10 -2.91
C PHE A 99 5.18 -18.33 -1.61
N PHE A 100 5.73 -17.12 -1.62
CA PHE A 100 5.83 -16.29 -0.43
C PHE A 100 5.02 -15.01 -0.61
N HIS A 101 4.51 -14.46 0.47
CA HIS A 101 3.81 -13.19 0.44
C HIS A 101 4.01 -12.42 1.74
N SER A 102 3.93 -11.10 1.63
CA SER A 102 3.90 -10.22 2.79
C SER A 102 2.66 -10.49 3.65
N LYS A 103 2.80 -10.35 4.97
CA LYS A 103 1.74 -10.55 5.96
C LYS A 103 1.75 -9.44 7.00
N LEU A 104 0.57 -8.90 7.27
CA LEU A 104 0.34 -8.00 8.39
C LEU A 104 -0.46 -8.74 9.48
N SER A 105 0.07 -8.81 10.70
CA SER A 105 -0.51 -9.63 11.78
C SER A 105 -1.17 -8.82 12.90
N ILE A 106 -1.39 -7.51 12.70
CA ILE A 106 -2.01 -6.64 13.72
C ILE A 106 -3.51 -6.89 13.88
N ASN A 107 -4.17 -7.42 12.84
CA ASN A 107 -5.59 -7.74 12.84
C ASN A 107 -5.85 -8.95 11.90
N PRO A 108 -6.66 -9.94 12.31
CA PRO A 108 -6.98 -11.12 11.50
C PRO A 108 -7.63 -10.83 10.14
N LEU A 109 -8.24 -9.65 9.95
CA LEU A 109 -8.89 -9.23 8.71
C LEU A 109 -7.88 -8.84 7.60
N TYR A 110 -6.59 -8.73 7.91
CA TYR A 110 -5.54 -8.58 6.90
C TYR A 110 -5.11 -9.94 6.35
N THR A 111 -5.90 -10.45 5.41
CA THR A 111 -5.67 -11.76 4.79
C THR A 111 -4.94 -11.67 3.44
N SER A 112 -4.90 -10.49 2.83
CA SER A 112 -4.26 -10.25 1.54
C SER A 112 -2.81 -9.77 1.68
N PRO A 113 -1.94 -10.08 0.68
CA PRO A 113 -0.61 -9.50 0.60
C PRO A 113 -0.67 -7.97 0.55
N GLY A 114 0.34 -7.31 1.10
CA GLY A 114 0.54 -5.88 0.96
C GLY A 114 0.88 -5.48 -0.48
N THR A 115 0.71 -4.20 -0.75
CA THR A 115 1.06 -3.55 -2.02
C THR A 115 2.20 -2.58 -1.77
N ILE A 116 3.20 -2.63 -2.65
CA ILE A 116 4.22 -1.60 -2.80
C ILE A 116 3.76 -0.63 -3.89
N GLU A 117 3.81 0.67 -3.62
CA GLU A 117 3.61 1.73 -4.60
C GLU A 117 4.89 2.54 -4.70
N PHE A 118 5.44 2.64 -5.90
CA PHE A 118 6.62 3.42 -6.23
C PHE A 118 6.20 4.64 -7.05
N ILE A 119 6.58 5.83 -6.60
CA ILE A 119 6.18 7.10 -7.20
C ILE A 119 7.44 7.85 -7.64
N GLU A 120 7.54 8.17 -8.92
CA GLU A 120 8.65 8.96 -9.48
C GLU A 120 8.15 10.31 -9.97
N TYR A 121 8.30 11.34 -9.14
CA TYR A 121 7.80 12.66 -9.50
C TYR A 121 8.89 13.72 -9.41
N GLN A 122 9.22 14.29 -10.57
CA GLN A 122 10.34 15.22 -10.73
C GLN A 122 11.65 14.53 -10.30
N ASP A 123 12.46 15.17 -9.45
CA ASP A 123 13.71 14.64 -8.93
C ASP A 123 13.51 13.90 -7.59
N LYS A 124 12.33 13.34 -7.35
CA LYS A 124 11.99 12.66 -6.10
C LYS A 124 11.33 11.32 -6.33
N GLU A 125 11.74 10.37 -5.50
CA GLU A 125 11.19 9.04 -5.48
C GLU A 125 10.55 8.77 -4.12
N TYR A 126 9.36 8.18 -4.14
CA TYR A 126 8.69 7.71 -2.94
C TYR A 126 8.30 6.24 -3.06
N LEU A 127 8.35 5.55 -1.94
CA LEU A 127 7.83 4.20 -1.80
C LEU A 127 6.82 4.15 -0.67
N ILE A 128 5.64 3.62 -0.94
CA ILE A 128 4.60 3.35 0.05
C ILE A 128 4.41 1.84 0.13
N ILE A 129 4.35 1.31 1.35
CA ILE A 129 3.83 -0.05 1.57
C ILE A 129 2.52 0.07 2.32
N LYS A 130 1.48 -0.59 1.79
CA LYS A 130 0.16 -0.59 2.39
C LYS A 130 -0.50 -1.96 2.35
N PHE A 131 -1.35 -2.22 3.33
CA PHE A 131 -2.17 -3.42 3.42
C PHE A 131 -3.63 -3.00 3.46
N THR A 132 -4.48 -3.68 2.71
CA THR A 132 -5.93 -3.45 2.74
C THR A 132 -6.60 -4.59 3.50
N ARG A 133 -7.61 -4.27 4.30
CA ARG A 133 -8.46 -5.30 4.89
C ARG A 133 -9.39 -5.83 3.81
N TRP A 134 -9.49 -7.15 3.70
CA TRP A 134 -10.49 -7.75 2.83
C TRP A 134 -11.80 -7.90 3.60
N GLN A 135 -12.90 -7.42 3.03
CA GLN A 135 -14.25 -7.68 3.54
C GLN A 135 -14.62 -9.10 3.11
N HIS A 136 -14.72 -10.03 4.06
CA HIS A 136 -15.23 -11.37 3.74
C HIS A 136 -16.75 -11.31 3.53
N ASP A 137 -17.26 -12.06 2.55
CA ASP A 137 -18.71 -12.22 2.25
C ASP A 137 -19.55 -12.74 3.44
N TYR A 138 -18.91 -13.17 4.54
CA TYR A 138 -19.53 -13.76 5.73
C TYR A 138 -19.44 -12.90 6.99
N GLN A 139 -19.18 -11.59 6.87
CA GLN A 139 -19.44 -10.69 7.99
C GLN A 139 -20.96 -10.57 8.19
N PRO A 140 -21.50 -10.74 9.41
CA PRO A 140 -22.92 -10.54 9.65
C PRO A 140 -23.27 -9.09 9.29
N ARG A 141 -24.19 -8.93 8.33
CA ARG A 141 -24.71 -7.68 7.74
C ARG A 141 -25.30 -6.65 8.73
N GLY A 142 -24.98 -6.73 10.01
CA GLY A 142 -25.51 -5.88 11.08
C GLY A 142 -24.47 -5.35 12.07
N ALA A 143 -23.17 -5.64 11.93
CA ALA A 143 -22.15 -5.19 12.90
C ALA A 143 -21.04 -4.30 12.33
N GLY A 144 -21.10 -3.86 11.07
CA GLY A 144 -20.04 -3.01 10.52
C GLY A 144 -20.20 -2.64 9.05
N GLU A 145 -21.44 -2.54 8.57
CA GLU A 145 -21.74 -2.18 7.19
C GLU A 145 -22.82 -1.09 7.15
N ASP A 146 -22.42 0.16 6.85
CA ASP A 146 -23.01 0.77 5.66
C ASP A 146 -22.86 -0.28 4.54
N GLN A 147 -23.84 -0.44 3.66
CA GLN A 147 -23.96 -1.55 2.68
C GLN A 147 -22.71 -1.90 1.82
N LEU A 148 -21.57 -1.24 1.98
CA LEU A 148 -20.30 -1.42 1.28
C LEU A 148 -19.09 -1.74 2.18
N GLY A 149 -19.26 -1.83 3.50
CA GLY A 149 -18.19 -2.01 4.49
C GLY A 149 -17.10 -0.93 4.45
N GLU A 150 -16.39 -0.74 5.55
CA GLU A 150 -15.30 0.25 5.56
C GLU A 150 -14.06 -0.31 4.86
N ASP A 151 -13.67 0.29 3.73
CA ASP A 151 -12.38 0.02 3.08
C ASP A 151 -11.26 0.65 3.92
N ILE A 152 -10.63 -0.21 4.73
CA ILE A 152 -9.57 0.17 5.66
C ILE A 152 -8.22 -0.20 5.06
N THR A 153 -7.39 0.83 4.90
CA THR A 153 -6.00 0.71 4.49
C THR A 153 -5.08 0.98 5.68
N TYR A 154 -4.17 0.06 5.95
CA TYR A 154 -3.04 0.25 6.86
C TYR A 154 -1.82 0.70 6.07
N ILE A 155 -1.32 1.90 6.36
CA ILE A 155 -0.08 2.40 5.77
C ILE A 155 1.09 1.90 6.62
N HIS A 156 1.80 0.89 6.14
CA HIS A 156 2.95 0.31 6.84
C HIS A 156 4.11 1.30 6.94
N GLY A 157 4.39 2.00 5.84
CA GLY A 157 5.38 3.06 5.83
C GLY A 157 5.44 3.80 4.50
N ILE A 158 6.10 4.96 4.54
CA ILE A 158 6.37 5.81 3.39
C ILE A 158 7.84 6.22 3.46
N TRP A 159 8.58 6.01 2.39
CA TRP A 159 10.01 6.34 2.30
C TRP A 159 10.28 7.29 1.14
N GLU A 160 11.11 8.30 1.38
CA GLU A 160 11.72 9.16 0.36
C GLU A 160 13.10 8.58 -0.01
N ASP A 161 13.43 8.62 -1.30
CA ASP A 161 14.65 8.03 -1.89
C ASP A 161 14.85 6.56 -1.50
N PRO A 162 13.90 5.66 -1.85
CA PRO A 162 13.89 4.27 -1.40
C PRO A 162 15.12 3.49 -1.89
N LEU A 163 15.59 2.52 -1.09
CA LEU A 163 16.66 1.62 -1.50
C LEU A 163 16.09 0.42 -2.28
N LEU A 164 16.08 0.52 -3.60
CA LEU A 164 15.63 -0.53 -4.51
C LEU A 164 16.75 -0.86 -5.51
N THR A 165 16.77 -2.09 -6.03
CA THR A 165 17.62 -2.43 -7.17
C THR A 165 16.89 -2.15 -8.49
N ASP A 166 17.64 -1.99 -9.57
CA ASP A 166 17.08 -1.74 -10.91
C ASP A 166 16.11 -2.86 -11.34
N GLU A 167 16.39 -4.12 -10.98
CA GLU A 167 15.52 -5.26 -11.26
C GLU A 167 14.18 -5.16 -10.52
N ILE A 168 14.20 -4.76 -9.25
CA ILE A 168 13.00 -4.56 -8.44
C ILE A 168 12.17 -3.40 -9.01
N ILE A 169 12.81 -2.28 -9.35
CA ILE A 169 12.15 -1.12 -9.97
C ILE A 169 11.49 -1.54 -11.28
N LYS A 170 12.21 -2.25 -12.15
CA LYS A 170 11.68 -2.76 -13.41
C LYS A 170 10.44 -3.62 -13.20
N LYS A 171 10.44 -4.52 -12.21
CA LYS A 171 9.29 -5.37 -11.89
C LYS A 171 8.09 -4.59 -11.37
N ILE A 172 8.31 -3.57 -10.56
CA ILE A 172 7.25 -2.67 -10.07
C ILE A 172 6.61 -1.91 -11.24
N LYS A 173 7.42 -1.45 -12.20
CA LYS A 173 6.96 -0.69 -13.38
C LYS A 173 6.33 -1.53 -14.48
N ALA A 174 6.59 -2.84 -14.53
CA ALA A 174 6.11 -3.73 -15.59
C ALA A 174 4.62 -4.14 -15.46
N GLN A 175 3.75 -3.23 -14.98
CA GLN A 175 2.30 -3.48 -14.89
C GLN A 175 1.63 -3.47 -16.26
#